data_AF-A0A919LT09-F1
#
_entry.id   AF-A0A919LT09-F1
#
_cell.length_a   1.000
_cell.length_b   1.000
_cell.length_c   1.000
_cell.angle_alpha   90.00
_cell.angle_beta   90.00
_cell.angle_gamma   90.00
#
_symmetry.space_group_name_H-M   'P 1'
#
loop_
_entity.id
_entity.type
_entity.pdbx_description
1 polymer ?
#
loop_
_entity_poly.entity_id
_entity_poly.type
_entity_poly.pdbx_seq_one_letter_code
_entity_poly.pdbx_strand_id
1 'polypeptide(L)'
;MKRRHDDRYRDGDREPSELAEVFRGQTTPLTPPPGSFDEIRGRARGRRRARMLWTGLGAAGCIAAAAVAVNMTNDSPTTTVAVRPDDASASSPATGHTEAGGGPTASGIPDDSAPAAGGQPAKTAPPPRADTRTAQSPATCRTSDLTIALGAGEGAAGSQYRPLRVTNNASTPCSLFGFPGVSFVDAQGHQIGKPADRDGSQASGRVVMKPGQREQVTLRIVDPGVYGDDTCHVTDATGVRVYPPGQKASVVVPATGLRGCESTGVSTLSVTSYGVH
;
A
#
# COMPACT_ATOMS: atom_id res chain seq x y z
N MET A 1 -9.83 82.06 12.62
CA MET A 1 -9.17 82.66 11.43
C MET A 1 -8.67 81.56 10.51
N LYS A 2 -9.01 81.68 9.21
CA LYS A 2 -8.58 80.83 8.07
C LYS A 2 -7.08 80.92 7.79
N ARG A 3 -6.48 79.84 7.27
CA ARG A 3 -5.52 79.74 6.13
C ARG A 3 -5.13 78.26 5.99
N ARG A 4 -5.78 77.47 5.12
CA ARG A 4 -5.42 77.16 3.71
C ARG A 4 -3.92 77.32 3.36
N HIS A 5 -3.28 76.20 3.06
CA HIS A 5 -2.22 76.12 2.05
C HIS A 5 -2.41 74.86 1.22
N ASP A 6 -2.44 75.07 -0.09
CA ASP A 6 -2.68 74.13 -1.17
C ASP A 6 -1.45 73.27 -1.49
N ASP A 7 -1.76 72.13 -2.12
CA ASP A 7 -1.06 71.43 -3.19
C ASP A 7 0.48 71.49 -3.27
N ARG A 8 1.07 70.28 -3.25
CA ARG A 8 1.89 69.84 -4.38
C ARG A 8 1.80 68.33 -4.58
N TYR A 9 0.93 67.96 -5.50
CA TYR A 9 1.02 66.80 -6.37
C TYR A 9 2.42 66.71 -6.99
N ARG A 10 3.07 65.56 -6.83
CA ARG A 10 4.16 65.14 -7.72
C ARG A 10 3.98 63.65 -8.04
N ASP A 11 3.40 63.49 -9.22
CA ASP A 11 3.36 62.31 -10.07
C ASP A 11 4.74 61.67 -10.27
N GLY A 12 4.75 60.36 -10.48
CA GLY A 12 5.94 59.53 -10.56
C GLY A 12 5.58 58.05 -10.76
N ASP A 13 4.98 57.77 -11.91
CA ASP A 13 5.22 56.59 -12.74
C ASP A 13 4.94 55.21 -12.11
N ARG A 14 3.64 54.85 -12.04
CA ARG A 14 3.20 53.46 -12.23
C ARG A 14 2.87 53.27 -13.70
N GLU A 15 3.85 52.80 -14.47
CA GLU A 15 3.61 52.27 -15.80
C GLU A 15 2.59 51.12 -15.75
N PRO A 16 1.68 51.03 -16.74
CA PRO A 16 0.42 50.31 -16.64
C PRO A 16 0.50 48.89 -17.23
N SER A 17 -0.13 47.95 -16.54
CA SER A 17 -1.18 47.01 -16.99
C SER A 17 -1.37 46.59 -18.46
N GLU A 18 -0.44 46.72 -19.40
CA GLU A 18 -0.70 46.35 -20.81
C GLU A 18 -0.79 44.82 -21.04
N LEU A 19 -0.11 43.99 -20.25
CA LEU A 19 -0.19 42.52 -20.41
C LEU A 19 -1.45 41.91 -19.80
N ALA A 20 -2.12 42.59 -18.87
CA ALA A 20 -3.34 42.09 -18.23
C ALA A 20 -4.60 42.39 -19.07
N GLU A 21 -4.57 43.39 -19.94
CA GLU A 21 -5.70 43.72 -20.82
C GLU A 21 -5.71 42.91 -22.12
N VAL A 22 -4.54 42.52 -22.66
CA VAL A 22 -4.47 41.72 -23.89
C VAL A 22 -5.06 40.30 -23.74
N PHE A 23 -5.00 39.71 -22.54
CA PHE A 23 -5.55 38.37 -22.29
C PHE A 23 -7.00 38.36 -21.76
N ARG A 24 -7.65 39.51 -21.59
CA ARG A 24 -9.12 39.57 -21.45
C ARG A 24 -9.76 39.48 -22.84
N GLY A 25 -9.49 38.39 -23.55
CA GLY A 25 -10.25 38.03 -24.72
C GLY A 25 -11.74 37.99 -24.35
N GLN A 26 -12.52 38.88 -24.96
CA GLN A 26 -13.96 38.90 -24.83
C GLN A 26 -14.50 37.57 -25.36
N THR A 27 -14.76 36.62 -24.47
CA THR A 27 -15.59 35.46 -24.81
C THR A 27 -17.03 35.92 -24.81
N THR A 28 -17.55 36.23 -25.99
CA THR A 28 -19.01 36.37 -26.15
C THR A 28 -19.60 34.98 -25.98
N PRO A 29 -20.34 34.70 -24.88
CA PRO A 29 -20.96 33.39 -24.74
C PRO A 29 -21.99 33.23 -25.86
N LEU A 30 -21.87 32.16 -26.63
CA LEU A 30 -22.88 31.80 -27.63
C LEU A 30 -24.22 31.60 -26.93
N THR A 31 -25.28 32.19 -27.49
CA THR A 31 -26.64 31.97 -27.02
C THR A 31 -26.94 30.47 -27.09
N PRO A 32 -27.32 29.81 -25.98
CA PRO A 32 -27.57 28.38 -26.00
C PRO A 32 -28.74 28.06 -26.96
N PRO A 33 -28.66 26.97 -27.74
CA PRO A 33 -29.75 26.55 -28.60
C PRO A 33 -30.99 26.19 -27.77
N PRO A 34 -32.21 26.51 -28.28
CA PRO A 34 -33.45 26.25 -27.56
C PRO A 34 -33.60 24.75 -27.24
N GLY A 35 -34.00 24.42 -26.01
CA GLY A 35 -34.29 23.04 -25.55
C GLY A 35 -33.16 22.32 -24.79
N SER A 36 -31.95 22.87 -24.74
CA SER A 36 -30.78 22.25 -24.07
C SER A 36 -30.91 22.10 -22.55
N PHE A 37 -31.71 22.95 -21.90
CA PHE A 37 -31.91 22.91 -20.43
C PHE A 37 -33.21 22.22 -20.00
N ASP A 38 -34.09 21.87 -20.93
CA ASP A 38 -35.37 21.22 -20.59
C ASP A 38 -35.18 19.75 -20.21
N GLU A 39 -34.23 19.05 -20.82
CA GLU A 39 -33.88 17.67 -20.45
C GLU A 39 -33.28 17.59 -19.02
N ILE A 40 -32.46 18.59 -18.65
CA ILE A 40 -31.81 18.67 -17.33
C ILE A 40 -32.84 19.06 -16.24
N ARG A 41 -33.75 20.00 -16.55
CA ARG A 41 -34.84 20.39 -15.62
C ARG A 41 -35.88 19.29 -15.43
N GLY A 42 -36.11 18.44 -16.44
CA GLY A 42 -36.99 17.26 -16.33
C GLY A 42 -36.49 16.25 -15.29
N ARG A 43 -35.19 15.92 -15.31
CA ARG A 43 -34.59 14.97 -14.35
C ARG A 43 -34.56 15.50 -12.90
N ALA A 44 -34.51 16.82 -12.71
CA ALA A 44 -34.56 17.44 -11.37
C ALA A 44 -35.97 17.44 -10.74
N ARG A 45 -37.04 17.41 -11.54
CA ARG A 45 -38.43 17.37 -11.05
C ARG A 45 -38.91 15.96 -10.65
N GLY A 46 -38.30 14.90 -11.20
CA GLY A 46 -38.63 13.50 -10.85
C GLY A 46 -38.19 13.07 -9.45
N ARG A 47 -37.03 13.56 -8.96
CA ARG A 47 -36.48 13.16 -7.65
C ARG A 47 -37.16 13.82 -6.44
N ARG A 48 -37.92 14.91 -6.64
CA ARG A 48 -38.67 15.58 -5.56
C ARG A 48 -40.05 14.98 -5.30
N ARG A 49 -40.60 14.19 -6.24
CA ARG A 49 -41.85 13.43 -6.04
C ARG A 49 -41.65 12.02 -5.44
N ALA A 50 -40.41 11.51 -5.41
CA ALA A 50 -40.07 10.20 -4.84
C ALA A 50 -39.70 10.23 -3.34
N ARG A 51 -39.71 11.40 -2.68
CA ARG A 51 -39.37 11.57 -1.24
C ARG A 51 -40.57 11.94 -0.36
N MET A 52 -41.79 11.57 -0.75
CA MET A 52 -43.00 11.75 0.08
C MET A 52 -43.82 10.45 0.22
N LEU A 53 -43.19 9.27 0.10
CA LEU A 53 -43.89 7.98 0.31
C LEU A 53 -43.10 6.94 1.14
N TRP A 54 -42.09 7.34 1.93
CA TRP A 54 -41.39 6.44 2.87
C TRP A 54 -41.08 7.13 4.22
N THR A 55 -42.04 7.85 4.77
CA THR A 55 -42.08 8.20 6.21
C THR A 55 -43.46 7.85 6.74
N GLY A 56 -43.69 6.56 6.92
CA GLY A 56 -44.97 6.01 7.38
C GLY A 56 -44.84 4.52 7.67
N LEU A 57 -44.27 4.23 8.86
CA LEU A 57 -44.31 3.01 9.69
C LEU A 57 -42.91 2.68 10.21
N GLY A 58 -42.70 2.89 11.51
CA GLY A 58 -41.45 2.56 12.20
C GLY A 58 -41.14 3.42 13.43
N ALA A 59 -42.05 4.32 13.85
CA ALA A 59 -41.99 4.97 15.16
C ALA A 59 -43.04 4.34 16.08
N ALA A 60 -42.82 3.10 16.49
CA ALA A 60 -43.54 2.44 17.60
C ALA A 60 -42.80 1.16 17.99
N GLY A 61 -41.90 1.23 18.98
CA GLY A 61 -41.35 0.02 19.61
C GLY A 61 -39.89 0.11 20.01
N CYS A 62 -39.56 0.97 20.98
CA CYS A 62 -38.44 0.78 21.92
C CYS A 62 -38.65 1.72 23.12
N ILE A 63 -39.77 1.57 23.82
CA ILE A 63 -39.91 1.99 25.21
C ILE A 63 -40.41 0.77 25.96
N ALA A 64 -39.48 0.02 26.57
CA ALA A 64 -39.68 -0.82 27.76
C ALA A 64 -38.47 -1.74 27.95
N ALA A 65 -37.52 -1.32 28.78
CA ALA A 65 -36.78 -2.18 29.74
C ALA A 65 -35.77 -1.33 30.52
N ALA A 66 -36.29 -0.53 31.46
CA ALA A 66 -35.52 0.00 32.58
C ALA A 66 -36.19 -0.48 33.86
N ALA A 67 -35.56 -1.45 34.54
CA ALA A 67 -35.69 -1.88 35.94
C ALA A 67 -34.98 -3.24 36.01
N VAL A 68 -33.84 -3.43 36.68
CA VAL A 68 -33.58 -3.58 38.13
C VAL A 68 -32.06 -3.94 38.18
N ALA A 69 -31.14 -3.48 39.05
CA ALA A 69 -31.16 -2.88 40.37
C ALA A 69 -29.94 -1.96 40.56
N VAL A 70 -30.09 -0.93 41.41
CA VAL A 70 -29.01 -0.22 42.10
C VAL A 70 -29.15 -0.54 43.60
N ASN A 71 -28.08 -1.00 44.24
CA ASN A 71 -27.59 -0.55 45.56
C ASN A 71 -26.28 -1.29 45.89
N MET A 72 -25.14 -0.58 45.98
CA MET A 72 -24.50 -0.03 47.21
C MET A 72 -24.12 -1.15 48.20
N THR A 73 -22.85 -1.38 48.53
CA THR A 73 -22.03 -0.52 49.43
C THR A 73 -20.52 -0.75 49.31
N ASN A 74 -19.76 0.30 49.66
CA ASN A 74 -18.33 0.37 50.03
C ASN A 74 -17.75 -0.89 50.71
N ASP A 75 -16.46 -1.18 50.44
CA ASP A 75 -15.37 -1.01 51.42
C ASP A 75 -13.98 -1.17 50.76
N SER A 76 -13.09 -0.22 51.01
CA SER A 76 -11.64 -0.42 51.04
C SER A 76 -11.25 -0.20 52.49
N PRO A 77 -10.32 -0.97 53.10
CA PRO A 77 -8.92 -0.52 53.00
C PRO A 77 -7.81 -1.60 53.23
N THR A 78 -6.57 -1.15 52.98
CA THR A 78 -5.31 -1.50 53.70
C THR A 78 -4.45 -2.68 53.22
N THR A 79 -3.34 -2.30 52.57
CA THR A 79 -1.93 -2.59 52.90
C THR A 79 -1.59 -3.86 53.69
N THR A 80 -0.75 -4.73 53.11
CA THR A 80 0.35 -5.40 53.84
C THR A 80 1.57 -5.56 52.92
N VAL A 81 2.73 -5.45 53.55
CA VAL A 81 4.08 -5.10 53.08
C VAL A 81 4.91 -6.33 52.64
N ALA A 82 5.85 -6.08 51.70
CA ALA A 82 7.19 -6.67 51.39
C ALA A 82 7.54 -8.13 51.79
N VAL A 83 8.38 -8.87 51.03
CA VAL A 83 9.85 -8.75 50.98
C VAL A 83 10.42 -9.67 49.84
N ARG A 84 11.51 -9.22 49.19
CA ARG A 84 12.43 -9.89 48.21
C ARG A 84 13.54 -10.72 48.94
N PRO A 85 14.60 -11.24 48.29
CA PRO A 85 14.78 -12.23 47.21
C PRO A 85 15.76 -13.36 47.69
N ASP A 86 16.68 -13.83 46.83
CA ASP A 86 17.77 -14.82 47.03
C ASP A 86 17.38 -16.28 46.69
N ASP A 87 18.16 -17.15 46.02
CA ASP A 87 19.55 -17.11 45.58
C ASP A 87 19.75 -18.10 44.39
N ALA A 88 20.98 -18.13 43.89
CA ALA A 88 21.47 -18.68 42.65
C ALA A 88 21.68 -20.21 42.56
N SER A 89 22.01 -20.63 41.33
CA SER A 89 23.23 -21.40 40.98
C SER A 89 23.04 -22.79 40.33
N ALA A 90 23.51 -22.82 39.08
CA ALA A 90 24.14 -23.86 38.25
C ALA A 90 24.11 -25.35 38.66
N SER A 91 23.92 -26.23 37.66
CA SER A 91 24.96 -27.19 37.18
C SER A 91 24.45 -28.05 36.00
N SER A 92 25.30 -28.25 34.98
CA SER A 92 25.18 -29.34 33.98
C SER A 92 25.54 -30.70 34.61
N PRO A 93 25.18 -31.82 33.97
CA PRO A 93 26.25 -32.63 33.34
C PRO A 93 25.85 -33.34 32.04
N ALA A 94 26.87 -33.86 31.34
CA ALA A 94 26.79 -34.75 30.19
C ALA A 94 27.10 -36.20 30.60
N THR A 95 26.38 -37.17 30.02
CA THR A 95 26.67 -38.61 29.82
C THR A 95 25.53 -39.12 28.91
N GLY A 96 25.68 -39.90 27.83
CA GLY A 96 26.64 -40.95 27.51
C GLY A 96 25.94 -42.31 27.65
N HIS A 97 25.30 -42.83 26.60
CA HIS A 97 24.90 -44.25 26.54
C HIS A 97 25.03 -44.83 25.13
N THR A 98 25.68 -45.99 25.13
CA THR A 98 26.13 -46.87 24.05
C THR A 98 25.11 -48.01 23.86
N GLU A 99 25.31 -48.80 22.79
CA GLU A 99 24.89 -50.20 22.57
C GLU A 99 23.58 -50.35 21.75
N ALA A 100 23.58 -50.73 20.46
CA ALA A 100 24.14 -51.86 19.69
C ALA A 100 23.13 -53.01 19.49
N GLY A 101 23.15 -53.58 18.28
CA GLY A 101 22.71 -54.96 18.05
C GLY A 101 21.89 -55.21 16.78
N GLY A 102 22.53 -55.84 15.79
CA GLY A 102 21.85 -56.88 14.99
C GLY A 102 21.78 -56.68 13.46
N GLY A 103 22.82 -57.11 12.74
CA GLY A 103 22.70 -57.63 11.36
C GLY A 103 21.97 -58.99 11.33
N PRO A 104 21.92 -59.75 10.21
CA PRO A 104 23.12 -60.10 9.44
C PRO A 104 22.99 -60.35 7.91
N THR A 105 24.16 -60.44 7.26
CA THR A 105 24.61 -61.38 6.18
C THR A 105 23.84 -61.58 4.86
N ALA A 106 24.54 -61.44 3.72
CA ALA A 106 25.29 -62.56 3.10
C ALA A 106 26.14 -62.13 1.88
N SER A 107 27.38 -62.61 1.84
CA SER A 107 28.32 -62.62 0.70
C SER A 107 28.25 -63.95 -0.05
N GLY A 108 28.55 -63.96 -1.36
CA GLY A 108 28.85 -65.20 -2.12
C GLY A 108 28.97 -65.07 -3.65
N ILE A 109 30.18 -64.70 -4.14
CA ILE A 109 31.05 -65.20 -5.26
C ILE A 109 30.43 -66.28 -6.21
N PRO A 110 30.73 -66.41 -7.56
CA PRO A 110 32.08 -66.37 -8.15
C PRO A 110 32.31 -65.91 -9.61
N ASP A 111 33.61 -65.87 -9.96
CA ASP A 111 34.27 -65.68 -11.27
C ASP A 111 34.28 -67.01 -12.08
N ASP A 112 34.10 -66.95 -13.41
CA ASP A 112 34.61 -67.95 -14.37
C ASP A 112 34.57 -67.38 -15.82
N SER A 113 35.48 -67.87 -16.69
CA SER A 113 35.82 -67.29 -18.01
C SER A 113 35.54 -68.24 -19.19
N ALA A 114 34.95 -67.67 -20.26
CA ALA A 114 35.10 -67.97 -21.72
C ALA A 114 34.45 -69.25 -22.34
N PRO A 115 34.27 -69.38 -23.69
CA PRO A 115 34.14 -68.41 -24.81
C PRO A 115 32.98 -68.67 -25.84
N ALA A 116 32.80 -67.71 -26.77
CA ALA A 116 32.28 -67.79 -28.17
C ALA A 116 30.81 -68.14 -28.50
N ALA A 117 30.09 -67.19 -29.13
CA ALA A 117 29.43 -67.33 -30.45
C ALA A 117 28.69 -66.03 -30.84
N GLY A 118 28.75 -65.68 -32.13
CA GLY A 118 28.39 -64.36 -32.65
C GLY A 118 26.90 -63.99 -32.62
N GLY A 119 26.64 -62.72 -32.33
CA GLY A 119 25.37 -62.05 -32.52
C GLY A 119 25.62 -60.54 -32.52
N GLN A 120 25.50 -59.91 -33.68
CA GLN A 120 25.73 -58.49 -33.89
C GLN A 120 24.67 -57.69 -33.11
N PRO A 121 25.00 -56.87 -32.09
CA PRO A 121 24.00 -56.03 -31.46
C PRO A 121 23.64 -54.89 -32.43
N ALA A 122 22.39 -54.91 -32.90
CA ALA A 122 21.80 -53.74 -33.52
C ALA A 122 21.90 -52.58 -32.53
N LYS A 123 22.56 -51.49 -32.94
CA LYS A 123 22.65 -50.25 -32.16
C LYS A 123 21.26 -49.63 -32.08
N THR A 124 20.46 -50.06 -31.10
CA THR A 124 19.25 -49.35 -30.71
C THR A 124 19.71 -48.00 -30.15
N ALA A 125 19.43 -46.93 -30.89
CA ALA A 125 19.67 -45.58 -30.43
C ALA A 125 18.95 -45.39 -29.08
N PRO A 126 19.62 -44.81 -28.06
CA PRO A 126 18.94 -44.50 -26.81
C PRO A 126 17.73 -43.60 -27.12
N PRO A 127 16.57 -43.84 -26.49
CA PRO A 127 15.42 -42.97 -26.66
C PRO A 127 15.84 -41.53 -26.34
N PRO A 128 15.34 -40.51 -27.08
CA PRO A 128 15.65 -39.12 -26.76
C PRO A 128 15.28 -38.90 -25.30
N ARG A 129 16.27 -38.50 -24.49
CA ARG A 129 16.05 -38.08 -23.12
C ARG A 129 15.06 -36.94 -23.21
N ALA A 130 13.81 -37.17 -22.80
CA ALA A 130 12.89 -36.08 -22.57
C ALA A 130 13.51 -35.25 -21.46
N ASP A 131 14.07 -34.10 -21.81
CA ASP A 131 14.45 -33.09 -20.84
C ASP A 131 13.16 -32.68 -20.14
N THR A 132 12.88 -33.32 -19.01
CA THR A 132 11.92 -32.85 -18.02
C THR A 132 12.49 -31.56 -17.45
N ARG A 133 12.38 -30.47 -18.21
CA ARG A 133 12.59 -29.12 -17.73
C ARG A 133 11.50 -28.87 -16.70
N THR A 134 11.80 -29.16 -15.44
CA THR A 134 10.96 -28.80 -14.30
C THR A 134 10.60 -27.33 -14.48
N ALA A 135 9.31 -27.01 -14.58
CA ALA A 135 8.85 -25.65 -14.75
C ALA A 135 9.34 -24.84 -13.54
N GLN A 136 10.41 -24.07 -13.73
CA GLN A 136 10.94 -23.21 -12.68
C GLN A 136 9.92 -22.11 -12.43
N SER A 137 9.60 -21.87 -11.16
CA SER A 137 8.76 -20.73 -10.79
C SER A 137 9.41 -19.43 -11.30
N PRO A 138 8.64 -18.47 -11.84
CA PRO A 138 9.20 -17.23 -12.34
C PRO A 138 10.02 -16.51 -11.26
N ALA A 139 11.21 -16.04 -11.63
CA ALA A 139 12.05 -15.24 -10.74
C ALA A 139 11.31 -13.99 -10.25
N THR A 140 11.71 -13.44 -9.10
CA THR A 140 11.16 -12.18 -8.59
C THR A 140 11.45 -11.05 -9.56
N CYS A 141 10.46 -10.17 -9.80
CA CYS A 141 10.67 -9.00 -10.64
C CYS A 141 11.79 -8.10 -10.09
N ARG A 142 12.73 -7.70 -10.93
CA ARG A 142 13.80 -6.76 -10.58
C ARG A 142 13.29 -5.34 -10.70
N THR A 143 13.75 -4.45 -9.83
CA THR A 143 13.36 -3.04 -9.88
C THR A 143 13.71 -2.37 -11.21
N SER A 144 14.84 -2.76 -11.82
CA SER A 144 15.28 -2.25 -13.15
C SER A 144 14.31 -2.58 -14.28
N ASP A 145 13.51 -3.64 -14.12
CA ASP A 145 12.64 -4.17 -15.16
C ASP A 145 11.20 -3.69 -14.99
N LEU A 146 10.94 -2.86 -13.97
CA LEU A 146 9.60 -2.37 -13.65
C LEU A 146 9.49 -0.87 -13.93
N THR A 147 8.43 -0.47 -14.63
CA THR A 147 7.94 0.91 -14.54
C THR A 147 6.92 1.00 -13.42
N ILE A 148 7.12 1.97 -12.52
CA ILE A 148 6.24 2.23 -11.38
C ILE A 148 5.65 3.63 -11.54
N ALA A 149 4.34 3.75 -11.39
CA ALA A 149 3.63 5.03 -11.49
C ALA A 149 2.54 5.15 -10.43
N LEU A 150 2.38 6.36 -9.89
CA LEU A 150 1.32 6.67 -8.95
C LEU A 150 0.14 7.30 -9.70
N GLY A 151 -1.02 6.65 -9.67
CA GLY A 151 -2.23 7.14 -10.32
C GLY A 151 -2.93 8.24 -9.55
N ALA A 152 -3.99 8.79 -10.13
CA ALA A 152 -4.82 9.82 -9.52
C ALA A 152 -5.43 9.35 -8.18
N GLY A 153 -5.66 10.30 -7.28
CA GLY A 153 -6.20 10.03 -5.96
C GLY A 153 -7.70 10.10 -5.93
N GLU A 154 -8.29 9.25 -5.09
CA GLU A 154 -9.69 9.31 -4.71
C GLU A 154 -9.78 9.73 -3.24
N GLY A 155 -10.42 10.86 -2.98
CA GLY A 155 -10.56 11.40 -1.63
C GLY A 155 -11.51 10.56 -0.77
N ALA A 156 -11.19 10.49 0.52
CA ALA A 156 -12.00 9.89 1.58
C ALA A 156 -11.98 10.81 2.82
N ALA A 157 -12.75 10.48 3.86
CA ALA A 157 -12.73 11.24 5.09
C ALA A 157 -11.32 11.19 5.73
N GLY A 158 -10.65 12.34 5.83
CA GLY A 158 -9.31 12.49 6.39
C GLY A 158 -8.22 11.69 5.68
N SER A 159 -8.45 11.22 4.45
CA SER A 159 -7.49 10.40 3.72
C SER A 159 -7.75 10.44 2.21
N GLN A 160 -6.86 9.84 1.43
CA GLN A 160 -7.04 9.56 0.02
C GLN A 160 -6.48 8.19 -0.34
N TYR A 161 -7.02 7.57 -1.38
CA TYR A 161 -6.54 6.32 -1.95
C TYR A 161 -5.87 6.60 -3.29
N ARG A 162 -4.66 6.07 -3.50
CA ARG A 162 -3.88 6.24 -4.73
C ARG A 162 -3.46 4.87 -5.26
N PRO A 163 -3.79 4.50 -6.51
CA PRO A 163 -3.30 3.26 -7.09
C PRO A 163 -1.83 3.41 -7.45
N LEU A 164 -0.98 2.54 -6.93
CA LEU A 164 0.41 2.39 -7.32
C LEU A 164 0.50 1.26 -8.35
N ARG A 165 0.74 1.64 -9.61
CA ARG A 165 0.77 0.72 -10.74
C ARG A 165 2.19 0.31 -11.05
N VAL A 166 2.37 -0.97 -11.34
CA VAL A 166 3.62 -1.56 -11.81
C VAL A 166 3.41 -2.22 -13.17
N THR A 167 4.39 -2.08 -14.06
CA THR A 167 4.39 -2.73 -15.38
C THR A 167 5.69 -3.51 -15.54
N ASN A 168 5.60 -4.78 -15.94
CA ASN A 168 6.78 -5.57 -16.28
C ASN A 168 7.27 -5.21 -17.69
N ASN A 169 8.45 -4.61 -17.79
CA ASN A 169 9.09 -4.26 -19.06
C ASN A 169 10.14 -5.27 -19.51
N ALA A 170 10.42 -6.31 -18.72
CA ALA A 170 11.29 -7.40 -19.18
C ALA A 170 10.62 -8.19 -20.30
N SER A 171 11.45 -8.86 -21.10
CA SER A 171 11.00 -9.82 -22.12
C SER A 171 10.59 -11.18 -21.54
N THR A 172 10.78 -11.40 -20.23
CA THR A 172 10.45 -12.65 -19.53
C THR A 172 9.43 -12.43 -18.42
N PRO A 173 8.60 -13.45 -18.10
CA PRO A 173 7.74 -13.39 -16.93
C PRO A 173 8.56 -13.29 -15.63
N CYS A 174 8.02 -12.57 -14.66
CA CYS A 174 8.56 -12.48 -13.29
C CYS A 174 7.42 -12.55 -12.27
N SER A 175 7.74 -12.62 -10.98
CA SER A 175 6.73 -12.64 -9.92
C SER A 175 6.87 -11.53 -8.89
N LEU A 176 5.72 -11.05 -8.40
CA LEU A 176 5.57 -10.17 -7.25
C LEU A 176 4.84 -10.93 -6.15
N PHE A 177 5.28 -10.80 -4.91
CA PHE A 177 4.64 -11.46 -3.77
C PHE A 177 4.67 -10.58 -2.53
N GLY A 178 3.50 -10.32 -1.94
CA GLY A 178 3.38 -9.51 -0.73
C GLY A 178 3.26 -8.01 -1.03
N PHE A 179 3.95 -7.18 -0.25
CA PHE A 179 3.79 -5.73 -0.23
C PHE A 179 5.04 -5.03 -0.76
N PRO A 180 4.91 -3.95 -1.55
CA PRO A 180 6.04 -3.06 -1.79
C PRO A 180 6.37 -2.29 -0.50
N GLY A 181 7.64 -1.91 -0.34
CA GLY A 181 8.00 -0.85 0.60
C GLY A 181 7.70 0.50 -0.02
N VAL A 182 7.03 1.39 0.69
CA VAL A 182 6.71 2.74 0.19
C VAL A 182 6.98 3.78 1.27
N SER A 183 7.56 4.91 0.91
CA SER A 183 7.69 6.06 1.81
C SER A 183 7.56 7.37 1.06
N PHE A 184 7.08 8.42 1.73
CA PHE A 184 7.12 9.77 1.17
C PHE A 184 8.56 10.27 1.10
N VAL A 185 8.84 11.12 0.12
CA VAL A 185 10.16 11.77 0.00
C VAL A 185 10.07 13.26 -0.26
N ASP A 186 11.08 13.99 0.21
CA ASP A 186 11.29 15.41 -0.08
C ASP A 186 11.95 15.63 -1.45
N ALA A 187 12.20 16.88 -1.82
CA ALA A 187 12.84 17.25 -3.08
C ALA A 187 14.27 16.69 -3.26
N GLN A 188 14.96 16.38 -2.17
CA GLN A 188 16.29 15.79 -2.14
C GLN A 188 16.23 14.26 -2.16
N GLY A 189 15.03 13.68 -2.08
CA GLY A 189 14.80 12.24 -2.03
C GLY A 189 14.96 11.64 -0.63
N HIS A 190 15.11 12.44 0.42
CA HIS A 190 15.10 11.94 1.79
C HIS A 190 13.69 11.50 2.17
N GLN A 191 13.63 10.46 2.98
CA GLN A 191 12.36 9.96 3.46
C GLN A 191 11.72 10.94 4.44
N ILE A 192 10.43 11.19 4.26
CA ILE A 192 9.60 11.90 5.22
C ILE A 192 8.86 10.87 6.07
N GLY A 193 9.06 10.95 7.39
CA GLY A 193 8.26 10.21 8.37
C GLY A 193 8.40 8.69 8.32
N LYS A 194 7.38 8.03 8.86
CA LYS A 194 7.26 6.57 8.90
C LYS A 194 6.99 6.01 7.50
N PRO A 195 7.63 4.90 7.09
CA PRO A 195 7.27 4.20 5.86
C PRO A 195 5.87 3.57 5.97
N ALA A 196 5.33 3.18 4.82
CA ALA A 196 4.00 2.59 4.71
C ALA A 196 3.85 1.35 5.59
N ASP A 197 2.78 1.31 6.39
CA ASP A 197 2.35 0.08 7.03
C ASP A 197 1.73 -0.87 6.00
N ARG A 198 1.86 -2.17 6.26
CA ARG A 198 1.24 -3.21 5.42
C ARG A 198 -0.21 -3.36 5.82
N ASP A 199 -1.12 -3.18 4.88
CA ASP A 199 -2.52 -3.47 5.07
C ASP A 199 -2.75 -4.99 4.96
N GLY A 200 -2.78 -5.65 6.11
CA GLY A 200 -3.01 -7.09 6.23
C GLY A 200 -4.48 -7.51 6.20
N SER A 201 -5.41 -6.61 5.85
CA SER A 201 -6.85 -6.94 5.81
C SER A 201 -7.22 -7.99 4.75
N GLN A 202 -6.36 -8.16 3.74
CA GLN A 202 -6.53 -9.14 2.67
C GLN A 202 -5.31 -10.08 2.60
N ALA A 203 -5.55 -11.35 2.27
CA ALA A 203 -4.49 -12.32 2.09
C ALA A 203 -3.62 -11.92 0.87
N SER A 204 -2.29 -11.91 1.05
CA SER A 204 -1.37 -11.59 -0.03
C SER A 204 -1.24 -12.73 -1.04
N GLY A 205 -1.33 -12.40 -2.33
CA GLY A 205 -1.14 -13.34 -3.43
C GLY A 205 0.24 -13.24 -4.09
N ARG A 206 0.67 -14.31 -4.75
CA ARG A 206 1.76 -14.24 -5.72
C ARG A 206 1.16 -13.92 -7.08
N VAL A 207 1.61 -12.83 -7.67
CA VAL A 207 1.25 -12.43 -9.03
C VAL A 207 2.40 -12.76 -9.97
N VAL A 208 2.14 -13.54 -11.01
CA VAL A 208 3.06 -13.73 -12.13
C VAL A 208 2.77 -12.66 -13.17
N MET A 209 3.74 -11.78 -13.41
CA MET A 209 3.66 -10.71 -14.39
C MET A 209 4.30 -11.15 -15.71
N LYS A 210 3.50 -11.29 -16.75
CA LYS A 210 3.97 -11.46 -18.14
C LYS A 210 4.61 -10.15 -18.65
N PRO A 211 5.44 -10.20 -19.70
CA PRO A 211 5.90 -9.00 -20.39
C PRO A 211 4.74 -8.06 -20.75
N GLY A 212 4.87 -6.78 -20.42
CA GLY A 212 3.85 -5.75 -20.63
C GLY A 212 2.64 -5.83 -19.69
N GLN A 213 2.53 -6.85 -18.83
CA GLN A 213 1.43 -6.95 -17.88
C GLN A 213 1.53 -5.82 -16.84
N ARG A 214 0.35 -5.35 -16.41
CA ARG A 214 0.21 -4.37 -15.34
C ARG A 214 -0.45 -5.01 -14.14
N GLU A 215 -0.03 -4.55 -12.98
CA GLU A 215 -0.60 -4.91 -11.68
C GLU A 215 -0.62 -3.64 -10.82
N GLN A 216 -1.44 -3.61 -9.76
CA GLN A 216 -1.48 -2.47 -8.86
C GLN A 216 -1.66 -2.88 -7.40
N VAL A 217 -1.22 -2.00 -6.52
CA VAL A 217 -1.62 -1.96 -5.11
C VAL A 217 -2.25 -0.62 -4.81
N THR A 218 -2.97 -0.52 -3.70
CA THR A 218 -3.57 0.73 -3.25
C THR A 218 -2.76 1.30 -2.10
N LEU A 219 -2.36 2.56 -2.22
CA LEU A 219 -1.87 3.36 -1.10
C LEU A 219 -3.05 4.05 -0.44
N ARG A 220 -3.18 3.92 0.88
CA ARG A 220 -4.03 4.81 1.68
C ARG A 220 -3.13 5.85 2.33
N ILE A 221 -3.45 7.12 2.09
CA ILE A 221 -2.69 8.27 2.57
C ILE A 221 -3.61 9.03 3.51
N VAL A 222 -3.32 9.01 4.81
CA VAL A 222 -4.03 9.83 5.80
C VAL A 222 -3.54 11.26 5.67
N ASP A 223 -4.46 12.22 5.73
CA ASP A 223 -4.09 13.63 5.77
C ASP A 223 -3.33 13.89 7.07
N PRO A 224 -2.05 14.30 7.04
CA PRO A 224 -1.28 14.52 8.26
C PRO A 224 -1.87 15.65 9.14
N GLY A 225 -2.69 16.54 8.57
CA GLY A 225 -3.38 17.60 9.31
C GLY A 225 -4.42 17.13 10.32
N VAL A 226 -4.77 15.84 10.34
CA VAL A 226 -5.68 15.27 11.36
C VAL A 226 -5.00 15.08 12.73
N TYR A 227 -3.67 15.09 12.79
CA TYR A 227 -2.91 14.75 14.01
C TYR A 227 -2.59 15.96 14.92
N GLY A 228 -2.87 17.19 14.49
CA GLY A 228 -2.49 18.41 15.19
C GLY A 228 -0.97 18.64 15.17
N ASP A 229 -0.57 19.91 15.32
CA ASP A 229 0.83 20.33 15.10
C ASP A 229 1.82 19.74 16.12
N ASP A 230 1.38 19.46 17.35
CA ASP A 230 2.21 18.85 18.40
C ASP A 230 2.56 17.38 18.14
N THR A 231 1.73 16.68 17.36
CA THR A 231 1.96 15.28 17.00
C THR A 231 2.67 15.16 15.66
N CYS A 232 2.37 16.09 14.76
CA CYS A 232 2.72 15.99 13.37
C CYS A 232 3.10 17.33 12.76
N HIS A 233 4.40 17.54 12.57
CA HIS A 233 4.88 18.57 11.66
C HIS A 233 4.60 18.12 10.23
N VAL A 234 3.63 18.79 9.60
CA VAL A 234 3.22 18.53 8.23
C VAL A 234 4.25 19.12 7.26
N THR A 235 4.67 18.31 6.29
CA THR A 235 5.62 18.75 5.25
C THR A 235 5.17 18.26 3.88
N ASP A 236 5.52 19.02 2.84
CA ASP A 236 5.20 18.65 1.46
C ASP A 236 6.12 17.54 0.97
N ALA A 237 5.51 16.50 0.36
CA ALA A 237 6.24 15.44 -0.30
C ALA A 237 6.24 15.67 -1.82
N THR A 238 7.39 15.46 -2.45
CA THR A 238 7.56 15.60 -3.91
C THR A 238 7.38 14.27 -4.65
N GLY A 239 7.17 13.19 -3.91
CA GLY A 239 6.94 11.87 -4.46
C GLY A 239 6.90 10.77 -3.42
N VAL A 240 6.97 9.54 -3.92
CA VAL A 240 7.11 8.33 -3.10
C VAL A 240 8.29 7.51 -3.56
N ARG A 241 9.08 7.00 -2.61
CA ARG A 241 10.09 5.98 -2.85
C ARG A 241 9.43 4.61 -2.76
N VAL A 242 9.64 3.76 -3.77
CA VAL A 242 9.01 2.44 -3.88
C VAL A 242 10.07 1.36 -4.03
N TYR A 243 9.99 0.36 -3.17
CA TYR A 243 10.77 -0.88 -3.23
C TYR A 243 9.83 -2.02 -3.64
N PRO A 244 10.00 -2.62 -4.84
CA PRO A 244 9.28 -3.83 -5.19
C PRO A 244 9.52 -4.96 -4.18
N PRO A 245 8.58 -5.90 -4.01
CA PRO A 245 8.73 -7.00 -3.06
C PRO A 245 10.00 -7.82 -3.32
N GLY A 246 10.75 -8.09 -2.25
CA GLY A 246 12.01 -8.82 -2.33
C GLY A 246 13.19 -8.03 -2.91
N GLN A 247 13.00 -6.75 -3.26
CA GLN A 247 14.06 -5.90 -3.80
C GLN A 247 14.56 -4.89 -2.75
N LYS A 248 15.86 -4.58 -2.81
CA LYS A 248 16.49 -3.47 -2.07
C LYS A 248 16.77 -2.24 -2.94
N ALA A 249 16.64 -2.37 -4.26
CA ALA A 249 16.65 -1.23 -5.17
C ALA A 249 15.26 -0.57 -5.19
N SER A 250 15.22 0.76 -5.18
CA SER A 250 13.99 1.55 -5.21
C SER A 250 13.88 2.43 -6.44
N VAL A 251 12.66 2.83 -6.77
CA VAL A 251 12.37 3.94 -7.70
C VAL A 251 11.72 5.08 -6.91
N VAL A 252 12.10 6.32 -7.17
CA VAL A 252 11.35 7.49 -6.71
C VAL A 252 10.33 7.86 -7.80
N VAL A 253 9.06 7.81 -7.44
CA VAL A 253 7.95 8.19 -8.31
C VAL A 253 7.53 9.62 -7.94
N PRO A 254 7.78 10.61 -8.81
CA PRO A 254 7.39 11.98 -8.54
C PRO A 254 5.87 12.12 -8.49
N ALA A 255 5.38 12.94 -7.56
CA ALA A 255 3.97 13.24 -7.43
C ALA A 255 3.79 14.56 -6.67
N THR A 256 2.81 15.35 -7.09
CA THR A 256 2.46 16.62 -6.45
C THR A 256 1.22 16.45 -5.56
N GLY A 257 1.04 17.38 -4.61
CA GLY A 257 -0.12 17.39 -3.72
C GLY A 257 -0.10 16.26 -2.68
N LEU A 258 1.09 15.73 -2.39
CA LEU A 258 1.30 14.79 -1.28
C LEU A 258 1.83 15.56 -0.08
N ARG A 259 1.32 15.25 1.11
CA ARG A 259 1.80 15.78 2.38
C ARG A 259 2.12 14.61 3.29
N GLY A 260 3.26 14.71 3.98
CA GLY A 260 3.72 13.73 4.94
C GLY A 260 3.72 14.30 6.36
N CYS A 261 4.01 13.42 7.30
CA CYS A 261 4.27 13.76 8.69
C CYS A 261 5.74 13.51 8.97
N GLU A 262 6.48 14.46 9.53
CA GLU A 262 7.90 14.22 9.86
C GLU A 262 8.06 13.22 11.03
N SER A 263 7.06 13.15 11.92
CA SER A 263 7.04 12.20 13.03
C SER A 263 6.94 10.76 12.52
N THR A 264 7.78 9.88 13.07
CA THR A 264 7.68 8.43 12.84
C THR A 264 6.71 7.74 13.82
N GLY A 265 6.15 8.48 14.78
CA GLY A 265 5.25 7.96 15.82
C GLY A 265 3.80 7.75 15.34
N VAL A 266 3.43 8.34 14.20
CA VAL A 266 2.13 8.17 13.57
C VAL A 266 2.26 7.52 12.21
N SER A 267 1.22 6.79 11.80
CA SER A 267 1.16 6.16 10.49
C SER A 267 0.22 6.93 9.58
N THR A 268 0.78 7.62 8.59
CA THR A 268 0.01 8.37 7.59
C THR A 268 -0.05 7.65 6.24
N LEU A 269 0.62 6.51 6.11
CA LEU A 269 0.74 5.79 4.86
C LEU A 269 0.56 4.29 5.12
N SER A 270 -0.32 3.66 4.35
CA SER A 270 -0.41 2.19 4.29
C SER A 270 -0.56 1.71 2.86
N VAL A 271 -0.21 0.44 2.62
CA VAL A 271 -0.22 -0.17 1.29
C VAL A 271 -0.78 -1.58 1.32
N THR A 272 -1.63 -1.91 0.34
CA THR A 272 -2.13 -3.28 0.15
C THR A 272 -1.07 -4.20 -0.45
N SER A 273 -1.31 -5.51 -0.41
CA SER A 273 -0.46 -6.47 -1.12
C SER A 273 -0.85 -6.59 -2.59
N TYR A 274 0.04 -7.16 -3.40
CA TYR A 274 -0.28 -7.58 -4.77
C TYR A 274 -1.21 -8.80 -4.79
N GLY A 275 -2.01 -8.94 -5.85
CA GLY A 275 -2.89 -10.10 -6.04
C GLY A 275 -4.14 -10.10 -5.15
N VAL A 276 -4.56 -8.91 -4.68
CA VAL A 276 -5.82 -8.69 -3.98
C VAL A 276 -6.81 -8.13 -5.01
N HIS A 277 -7.66 -8.98 -5.57
CA HIS A 277 -8.72 -8.60 -6.52
C HIS A 277 -10.00 -9.36 -6.22
#